data_AF-A0A177QM12-F1
#
_entry.id   AF-A0A177QM12-F1
#
_cell.length_a   1.000
_cell.length_b   1.000
_cell.length_c   1.000
_cell.angle_alpha   90.00
_cell.angle_beta   90.00
_cell.angle_gamma   90.00
#
_symmetry.space_group_name_H-M   'P 1'
#
loop_
_entity.id
_entity.type
_entity.pdbx_description
1 polymer ?
#
loop_
_entity_poly.entity_id
_entity_poly.type
_entity_poly.pdbx_seq_one_letter_code
_entity_poly.pdbx_strand_id
1 'polypeptide(L)'
;MTIRVFNEGWRHQYHRMKRSRDRFNAPHQIADEYDDDFYHAIQDTWHLKDWIANDAALGPLGHRIAQEASTIPLLDIIADLANCTKHLVLTKTIRAGAELKSSSSTVSLHDGAMDRTITIGLEDGSEYAGVVLLDEAHEAWENLLTGHGLL
;
A
#
# COMPACT_ATOMS: atom_id res chain seq x y z
N MET A 1 3.79 27.40 -13.30
CA MET A 1 3.20 26.60 -14.39
C MET A 1 2.95 25.21 -13.83
N THR A 2 1.69 24.81 -13.68
CA THR A 2 1.34 23.47 -13.21
C THR A 2 1.09 22.60 -14.42
N ILE A 3 1.95 21.61 -14.67
CA ILE A 3 1.74 20.62 -15.72
C ILE A 3 0.90 19.51 -15.12
N ARG A 4 -0.30 19.30 -15.64
CA ARG A 4 -1.10 18.12 -15.31
C ARG A 4 -0.52 16.95 -16.11
N VAL A 5 0.21 16.05 -15.42
CA VAL A 5 0.95 14.97 -16.07
C VAL A 5 0.01 13.88 -16.62
N PHE A 6 -1.14 13.68 -15.97
CA PHE A 6 -2.19 12.74 -16.41
C PHE A 6 -3.58 13.34 -16.24
N ASN A 7 -4.52 12.95 -17.12
CA ASN A 7 -5.90 13.47 -17.08
C ASN A 7 -6.77 12.85 -15.95
N GLU A 8 -6.18 11.93 -15.19
CA GLU A 8 -6.79 11.20 -14.09
C GLU A 8 -6.76 12.03 -12.78
N GLY A 9 -7.72 11.78 -11.90
CA GLY A 9 -7.80 12.38 -10.56
C GLY A 9 -7.70 11.33 -9.45
N TRP A 10 -7.86 11.75 -8.19
CA TRP A 10 -7.69 10.87 -7.03
C TRP A 10 -8.57 9.61 -7.10
N ARG A 11 -9.80 9.72 -7.63
CA ARG A 11 -10.74 8.59 -7.71
C ARG A 11 -10.25 7.49 -8.66
N HIS A 12 -9.55 7.86 -9.75
CA HIS A 12 -8.91 6.85 -10.61
C HIS A 12 -7.83 6.09 -9.83
N GLN A 13 -7.04 6.80 -9.04
CA GLN A 13 -5.94 6.22 -8.26
C GLN A 13 -6.46 5.38 -7.08
N TYR A 14 -7.59 5.75 -6.49
CA TYR A 14 -8.31 4.90 -5.55
C TYR A 14 -8.72 3.56 -6.21
N HIS A 15 -9.29 3.60 -7.42
CA HIS A 15 -9.59 2.36 -8.15
C HIS A 15 -8.34 1.59 -8.55
N ARG A 16 -7.23 2.28 -8.88
CA ARG A 16 -5.95 1.64 -9.17
C ARG A 16 -5.42 0.89 -7.94
N MET A 17 -5.44 1.53 -6.77
CA MET A 17 -5.12 0.91 -5.49
C MET A 17 -5.91 -0.38 -5.31
N LYS A 18 -7.26 -0.35 -5.44
CA LYS A 18 -8.10 -1.56 -5.35
C LYS A 18 -7.66 -2.66 -6.32
N ARG A 19 -7.42 -2.32 -7.60
CA ARG A 19 -6.95 -3.30 -8.60
C ARG A 19 -5.58 -3.90 -8.24
N SER A 20 -4.67 -3.14 -7.65
CA SER A 20 -3.36 -3.66 -7.24
C SER A 20 -3.47 -4.65 -6.08
N ARG A 21 -4.35 -4.40 -5.11
CA ARG A 21 -4.70 -5.42 -4.09
C ARG A 21 -5.32 -6.66 -4.71
N ASP A 22 -6.28 -6.49 -5.63
CA ASP A 22 -6.95 -7.64 -6.24
C ASP A 22 -5.97 -8.50 -7.04
N ARG A 23 -4.95 -7.89 -7.67
CA ARG A 23 -3.84 -8.61 -8.32
C ARG A 23 -2.96 -9.34 -7.31
N PHE A 24 -2.58 -8.67 -6.23
CA PHE A 24 -1.78 -9.29 -5.17
C PHE A 24 -2.48 -10.49 -4.50
N ASN A 25 -3.80 -10.43 -4.37
CA ASN A 25 -4.61 -11.55 -3.83
C ASN A 25 -4.96 -12.63 -4.86
N ALA A 26 -4.62 -12.43 -6.14
CA ALA A 26 -4.82 -13.45 -7.15
C ALA A 26 -3.79 -14.59 -6.99
N PRO A 27 -4.06 -15.79 -7.51
CA PRO A 27 -3.06 -16.86 -7.49
C PRO A 27 -1.84 -16.51 -8.35
N HIS A 28 -0.63 -16.69 -7.79
CA HIS A 28 0.64 -16.54 -8.50
C HIS A 28 1.29 -17.90 -8.76
N GLN A 29 1.94 -18.02 -9.92
CA GLN A 29 2.74 -19.20 -10.26
C GLN A 29 4.23 -18.98 -10.02
N ILE A 30 4.66 -17.71 -9.95
CA ILE A 30 6.05 -17.30 -9.86
C ILE A 30 6.21 -16.38 -8.63
N ALA A 31 7.23 -16.66 -7.81
CA ALA A 31 7.49 -15.91 -6.59
C ALA A 31 7.80 -14.43 -6.85
N ASP A 32 8.55 -14.15 -7.92
CA ASP A 32 8.90 -12.77 -8.30
C ASP A 32 7.65 -11.96 -8.69
N GLU A 33 6.66 -12.57 -9.36
CA GLU A 33 5.40 -11.89 -9.71
C GLU A 33 4.59 -11.54 -8.45
N TYR A 34 4.59 -12.42 -7.45
CA TYR A 34 3.95 -12.18 -6.16
C TYR A 34 4.61 -11.01 -5.41
N ASP A 35 5.95 -10.97 -5.39
CA ASP A 35 6.70 -9.89 -4.75
C ASP A 35 6.49 -8.55 -5.47
N ASP A 36 6.52 -8.55 -6.81
CA ASP A 36 6.26 -7.36 -7.62
C ASP A 36 4.84 -6.82 -7.39
N ASP A 37 3.83 -7.68 -7.36
CA ASP A 37 2.45 -7.28 -7.09
C ASP A 37 2.29 -6.75 -5.65
N PHE A 38 2.98 -7.33 -4.67
CA PHE A 38 3.01 -6.80 -3.30
C PHE A 38 3.62 -5.39 -3.27
N TYR A 39 4.77 -5.19 -3.91
CA TYR A 39 5.46 -3.90 -3.97
C TYR A 39 4.62 -2.84 -4.68
N HIS A 40 3.94 -3.21 -5.77
CA HIS A 40 3.02 -2.31 -6.45
C HIS A 40 1.81 -1.96 -5.59
N ALA A 41 1.24 -2.93 -4.86
CA ALA A 41 0.11 -2.68 -3.98
C ALA A 41 0.46 -1.72 -2.83
N ILE A 42 1.59 -1.90 -2.14
CA ILE A 42 2.01 -0.98 -1.07
C ILE A 42 2.28 0.44 -1.61
N GLN A 43 2.85 0.56 -2.81
CA GLN A 43 3.11 1.86 -3.43
C GLN A 43 1.82 2.58 -3.79
N ASP A 44 0.88 1.90 -4.46
CA ASP A 44 -0.40 2.48 -4.85
C ASP A 44 -1.23 2.86 -3.60
N THR A 45 -1.19 2.04 -2.53
CA THR A 45 -1.86 2.31 -1.24
C THR A 45 -1.28 3.53 -0.52
N TRP A 46 0.04 3.66 -0.46
CA TRP A 46 0.66 4.80 0.20
C TRP A 46 0.47 6.11 -0.58
N HIS A 47 0.63 6.06 -1.90
CA HIS A 47 0.64 7.26 -2.74
C HIS A 47 -0.74 7.82 -3.04
N LEU A 48 -1.83 7.12 -2.72
CA LEU A 48 -3.20 7.65 -2.85
C LEU A 48 -3.37 9.01 -2.13
N LYS A 49 -2.74 9.18 -0.97
CA LYS A 49 -2.78 10.46 -0.23
C LYS A 49 -2.24 11.63 -1.03
N ASP A 50 -1.21 11.39 -1.84
CA ASP A 50 -0.55 12.44 -2.62
C ASP A 50 -1.48 12.87 -3.76
N TRP A 51 -2.21 11.93 -4.36
CA TRP A 51 -3.23 12.24 -5.36
C TRP A 51 -4.42 12.98 -4.76
N ILE A 52 -4.92 12.57 -3.59
CA ILE A 52 -6.00 13.26 -2.88
C ILE A 52 -5.60 14.69 -2.52
N ALA A 53 -4.39 14.88 -1.97
CA ALA A 53 -3.88 16.20 -1.58
C ALA A 53 -3.74 17.16 -2.78
N ASN A 54 -3.40 16.63 -3.95
CA ASN A 54 -3.14 17.45 -5.14
C ASN A 54 -4.32 17.50 -6.12
N ASP A 55 -5.47 16.91 -5.79
CA ASP A 55 -6.67 16.98 -6.62
C ASP A 55 -7.37 18.33 -6.43
N ALA A 56 -7.35 19.14 -7.50
CA ALA A 56 -7.93 20.48 -7.49
C ALA A 56 -9.44 20.49 -7.19
N ALA A 57 -10.16 19.39 -7.45
CA ALA A 57 -11.59 19.30 -7.16
C ALA A 57 -11.88 19.20 -5.65
N LEU A 58 -10.92 18.72 -4.85
CA LEU A 58 -11.06 18.61 -3.39
C LEU A 58 -10.56 19.87 -2.66
N GLY A 59 -9.67 20.64 -3.27
CA GLY A 59 -9.12 21.86 -2.66
C GLY A 59 -8.55 21.59 -1.25
N PRO A 60 -8.85 22.44 -0.25
CA PRO A 60 -8.35 22.25 1.11
C PRO A 60 -8.76 20.94 1.79
N LEU A 61 -9.88 20.32 1.37
CA LEU A 61 -10.32 19.03 1.91
C LEU A 61 -9.32 17.92 1.59
N GLY A 62 -8.75 17.93 0.38
CA GLY A 62 -7.75 16.92 -0.03
C GLY A 62 -6.52 16.94 0.88
N HIS A 63 -6.00 18.12 1.21
CA HIS A 63 -4.89 18.27 2.15
C HIS A 63 -5.23 17.75 3.55
N ARG A 64 -6.44 18.04 4.04
CA ARG A 64 -6.90 17.55 5.34
C ARG A 64 -6.95 16.01 5.37
N ILE A 65 -7.55 15.39 4.36
CA ILE A 65 -7.63 13.92 4.27
C ILE A 65 -6.23 13.30 4.22
N ALA A 66 -5.30 13.88 3.45
CA ALA A 66 -3.93 13.37 3.38
C ALA A 66 -3.16 13.52 4.71
N GLN A 67 -3.46 14.56 5.48
CA GLN A 67 -2.93 14.72 6.84
C GLN A 67 -3.53 13.68 7.80
N GLU A 68 -4.85 13.48 7.77
CA GLU A 68 -5.54 12.46 8.57
C GLU A 68 -5.04 11.04 8.25
N ALA A 69 -4.85 10.72 6.96
CA ALA A 69 -4.25 9.45 6.53
C ALA A 69 -2.85 9.23 7.15
N SER A 70 -2.07 10.30 7.35
CA SER A 70 -0.75 10.23 8.00
C SER A 70 -0.81 10.09 9.53
N THR A 71 -2.01 9.94 10.10
CA THR A 71 -2.21 9.65 11.54
C THR A 71 -2.73 8.23 11.78
N ILE A 72 -3.00 7.46 10.71
CA ILE A 72 -3.46 6.08 10.78
C ILE A 72 -2.24 5.16 10.90
N PRO A 73 -2.06 4.42 12.01
CA PRO A 73 -0.87 3.60 12.23
C PRO A 73 -0.59 2.58 11.11
N LEU A 74 -1.64 1.93 10.58
CA LEU A 74 -1.50 1.00 9.45
C LEU A 74 -0.90 1.67 8.21
N LEU A 75 -1.28 2.91 7.92
CA LEU A 75 -0.75 3.64 6.78
C LEU A 75 0.70 4.12 7.00
N ASP A 76 1.15 4.25 8.24
CA ASP A 76 2.57 4.49 8.55
C ASP A 76 3.42 3.24 8.31
N ILE A 77 2.91 2.04 8.57
CA ILE A 77 3.57 0.78 8.19
C ILE A 77 3.70 0.71 6.65
N ILE A 78 2.61 0.95 5.91
CA ILE A 78 2.63 0.99 4.44
C ILE A 78 3.62 2.06 3.95
N ALA A 79 3.69 3.22 4.60
CA ALA A 79 4.60 4.30 4.23
C ALA A 79 6.07 3.87 4.31
N ASP A 80 6.45 3.19 5.38
CA ASP A 80 7.82 2.68 5.56
C ASP A 80 8.16 1.67 4.46
N LEU A 81 7.29 0.68 4.22
CA LEU A 81 7.49 -0.32 3.18
C LEU A 81 7.58 0.31 1.78
N ALA A 82 6.66 1.23 1.45
CA ALA A 82 6.69 1.94 0.17
C ALA A 82 7.98 2.76 0.01
N ASN A 83 8.50 3.34 1.09
CA ASN A 83 9.80 4.03 1.05
C ASN A 83 10.98 3.07 0.86
N CYS A 84 10.94 1.88 1.45
CA CYS A 84 11.96 0.85 1.26
C CYS A 84 12.05 0.37 -0.20
N THR A 85 10.93 0.31 -0.94
CA THR A 85 10.95 -0.08 -2.36
C THR A 85 11.64 0.92 -3.30
N LYS A 86 11.81 2.18 -2.89
CA LYS A 86 12.40 3.23 -3.75
C LYS A 86 13.78 3.70 -3.31
N HIS A 87 14.22 3.32 -2.11
CA HIS A 87 15.48 3.79 -1.53
C HIS A 87 16.41 2.61 -1.28
N LEU A 88 17.54 2.57 -2.01
CA LEU A 88 18.61 1.60 -1.76
C LEU A 88 19.23 1.78 -0.37
N VAL A 89 19.25 3.02 0.14
CA VAL A 89 19.64 3.35 1.52
C VAL A 89 18.61 4.35 2.05
N LEU A 90 17.89 3.98 3.11
CA LEU A 90 16.90 4.85 3.74
C LEU A 90 17.60 5.78 4.74
N THR A 91 17.65 7.07 4.43
CA THR A 91 18.23 8.11 5.30
C THR A 91 17.17 8.92 6.06
N LYS A 92 15.89 8.68 5.75
CA LYS A 92 14.76 9.33 6.42
C LYS A 92 14.36 8.53 7.66
N THR A 93 13.83 9.23 8.65
CA THR A 93 13.24 8.62 9.85
C THR A 93 12.12 7.66 9.44
N ILE A 94 12.24 6.43 9.93
CA ILE A 94 11.24 5.36 9.83
C ILE A 94 10.08 5.73 10.77
N ARG A 95 8.84 5.45 10.34
CA ARG A 95 7.63 5.90 11.06
C ARG A 95 7.16 4.87 12.08
N ALA A 96 6.88 3.66 11.62
CA ALA A 96 6.36 2.55 12.40
C ALA A 96 7.44 1.49 12.71
N GLY A 97 8.61 1.59 12.08
CA GLY A 97 9.68 0.62 12.26
C GLY A 97 9.49 -0.61 11.36
N ALA A 98 8.75 -0.49 10.26
CA ALA A 98 8.34 -1.64 9.47
C ALA A 98 9.43 -2.11 8.50
N GLU A 99 9.71 -3.41 8.50
CA GLU A 99 10.62 -4.05 7.55
C GLU A 99 10.07 -5.39 7.04
N LEU A 100 10.53 -5.79 5.84
CA LEU A 100 10.30 -7.15 5.35
C LEU A 100 11.18 -8.10 6.14
N LYS A 101 10.57 -8.88 7.04
CA LYS A 101 11.28 -9.78 7.95
C LYS A 101 11.61 -11.11 7.29
N SER A 102 10.66 -11.65 6.53
CA SER A 102 10.84 -12.90 5.80
C SER A 102 9.88 -13.00 4.62
N SER A 103 10.26 -13.83 3.66
CA SER A 103 9.39 -14.35 2.62
C SER A 103 9.58 -15.87 2.54
N SER A 104 8.47 -16.61 2.43
CA SER A 104 8.48 -18.06 2.34
C SER A 104 7.61 -18.54 1.20
N SER A 105 7.99 -19.67 0.60
CA SER A 105 7.21 -20.31 -0.47
C SER A 105 7.09 -21.80 -0.21
N THR A 106 5.87 -22.31 -0.30
CA THR A 106 5.53 -23.73 -0.26
C THR A 106 5.01 -24.14 -1.61
N VAL A 107 5.62 -25.15 -2.24
CA VAL A 107 5.16 -25.68 -3.52
C VAL A 107 4.54 -27.06 -3.30
N SER A 108 3.28 -27.21 -3.67
CA SER A 108 2.58 -28.50 -3.70
C SER A 108 3.16 -29.36 -4.82
N LEU A 109 3.66 -30.54 -4.45
CA LEU A 109 4.21 -31.52 -5.41
C LEU A 109 3.13 -32.19 -6.27
N HIS A 110 1.85 -32.05 -5.92
CA HIS A 110 0.75 -32.73 -6.60
C HIS A 110 0.25 -31.96 -7.83
N ASP A 111 0.09 -30.65 -7.70
CA ASP A 111 -0.47 -29.76 -8.71
C ASP A 111 0.46 -28.60 -9.08
N GLY A 112 1.63 -28.51 -8.44
CA GLY A 112 2.58 -27.43 -8.66
C GLY A 112 2.15 -26.10 -8.05
N ALA A 113 1.08 -26.06 -7.25
CA ALA A 113 0.59 -24.83 -6.65
C ALA A 113 1.64 -24.23 -5.70
N MET A 114 1.97 -22.95 -5.90
CA MET A 114 2.84 -22.19 -5.01
C MET A 114 1.97 -21.38 -4.04
N ASP A 115 2.20 -21.57 -2.76
CA ASP A 115 1.75 -20.66 -1.72
C ASP A 115 2.94 -19.81 -1.28
N ARG A 116 2.83 -18.48 -1.37
CA ARG A 116 3.87 -17.54 -0.98
C ARG A 116 3.33 -16.60 0.06
N THR A 117 4.12 -16.36 1.10
CA THR A 117 3.76 -15.46 2.19
C THR A 117 4.91 -14.48 2.44
N ILE A 118 4.58 -13.19 2.53
CA ILE A 118 5.46 -12.14 3.00
C ILE A 118 5.08 -11.80 4.44
N THR A 119 6.07 -11.77 5.34
CA THR A 119 5.89 -11.36 6.73
C THR A 119 6.61 -10.04 6.97
N ILE A 120 5.86 -9.07 7.51
CA ILE A 120 6.34 -7.75 7.89
C ILE A 120 6.56 -7.73 9.39
N GLY A 121 7.74 -7.31 9.84
CA GLY A 121 8.06 -7.13 11.25
C GLY A 121 8.08 -5.65 11.64
N LEU A 122 7.70 -5.33 12.86
CA LEU A 122 7.85 -4.01 13.48
C LEU A 122 8.90 -4.03 14.60
N GLU A 123 9.36 -2.84 15.00
CA GLU A 123 10.35 -2.67 16.08
C GLU A 123 9.91 -3.21 17.45
N ASP A 124 8.59 -3.23 17.72
CA ASP A 124 8.02 -3.75 18.95
C ASP A 124 7.95 -5.30 18.98
N GLY A 125 8.37 -5.96 17.90
CA GLY A 125 8.35 -7.40 17.73
C GLY A 125 7.03 -7.96 17.18
N SER A 126 6.03 -7.12 16.92
CA SER A 126 4.81 -7.54 16.23
C SER A 126 5.08 -7.90 14.77
N GLU A 127 4.21 -8.75 14.22
CA GLU A 127 4.32 -9.24 12.84
C GLU A 127 2.97 -9.18 12.14
N TYR A 128 3.01 -8.89 10.85
CA TYR A 128 1.86 -8.88 9.96
C TYR A 128 2.12 -9.78 8.75
N ALA A 129 1.11 -10.56 8.36
CA ALA A 129 1.09 -11.15 7.02
C ALA A 129 0.81 -10.03 6.01
N GLY A 130 1.58 -9.97 4.91
CA GLY A 130 1.46 -8.91 3.91
C GLY A 130 0.05 -8.76 3.32
N VAL A 131 -0.65 -9.89 3.14
CA VAL A 131 -2.07 -9.95 2.71
C VAL A 131 -2.98 -9.25 3.71
N VAL A 132 -2.86 -9.58 5.01
CA VAL A 132 -3.69 -8.97 6.06
C VAL A 132 -3.40 -7.48 6.17
N LEU A 133 -2.12 -7.09 6.16
CA LEU A 133 -1.71 -5.69 6.24
C LEU A 133 -2.29 -4.84 5.09
N LEU A 134 -2.24 -5.34 3.85
CA LEU A 134 -2.78 -4.63 2.69
C LEU A 134 -4.31 -4.53 2.75
N ASP A 135 -4.99 -5.60 3.16
CA ASP A 135 -6.44 -5.62 3.31
C ASP A 135 -6.91 -4.59 4.36
N GLU A 136 -6.28 -4.58 5.53
CA GLU A 136 -6.60 -3.62 6.60
C GLU A 136 -6.25 -2.17 6.19
N ALA A 137 -5.15 -1.94 5.48
CA ALA A 137 -4.78 -0.62 4.98
C ALA A 137 -5.79 -0.10 3.93
N HIS A 138 -6.32 -0.98 3.09
CA HIS A 138 -7.37 -0.63 2.14
C HIS A 138 -8.69 -0.29 2.84
N GLU A 139 -9.06 -1.06 3.85
CA GLU A 139 -10.23 -0.76 4.68
C GLU A 139 -10.09 0.58 5.40
N ALA A 140 -8.89 0.90 5.92
CA ALA A 140 -8.61 2.19 6.52
C ALA A 140 -8.83 3.35 5.54
N TRP A 141 -8.42 3.20 4.28
CA TRP A 141 -8.72 4.18 3.23
C TRP A 141 -10.21 4.29 2.92
N GLU A 142 -10.92 3.17 2.82
CA GLU A 142 -12.37 3.15 2.55
C GLU A 142 -13.16 3.83 3.66
N ASN A 143 -12.81 3.54 4.93
CA ASN A 143 -13.40 4.18 6.09
C ASN A 143 -13.11 5.68 6.14
N LEU A 144 -11.86 6.09 5.90
CA LEU A 144 -11.47 7.50 5.88
C LEU A 144 -12.25 8.27 4.80
N LEU A 145 -12.30 7.75 3.57
CA LEU A 145 -12.99 8.42 2.47
C LEU A 145 -14.51 8.45 2.66
N THR A 146 -15.10 7.39 3.20
CA THR A 146 -16.52 7.32 3.56
C THR A 146 -16.86 8.34 4.65
N GLY A 147 -15.99 8.49 5.66
CA GLY A 147 -16.14 9.49 6.73
C GLY A 147 -16.19 10.94 6.25
N HIS A 148 -15.56 11.22 5.10
CA HIS A 148 -15.61 12.52 4.42
C HIS A 148 -16.70 12.60 3.32
N GLY A 149 -17.51 11.56 3.13
CA GLY A 149 -18.59 11.52 2.14
C GLY A 149 -18.10 11.45 0.68
N LEU A 150 -16.91 10.89 0.45
CA LEU A 150 -16.31 10.77 -0.88
C LEU A 150 -16.58 9.42 -1.56
N LEU A 151 -17.09 8.45 -0.82
CA LEU A 151 -17.51 7.11 -1.28
C LEU A 151 -18.98 6.86 -0.92
#